data_AF-A0A7K0NL62-F1
#
_entry.id   AF-A0A7K0NL62-F1
#
_cell.length_a   1.000
_cell.length_b   1.000
_cell.length_c   1.000
_cell.angle_alpha   90.00
_cell.angle_beta   90.00
_cell.angle_gamma   90.00
#
_symmetry.space_group_name_H-M   'P 1'
#
loop_
_entity.id
_entity.type
_entity.pdbx_description
1 polymer ?
#
loop_
_entity_poly.entity_id
_entity_poly.type
_entity_poly.pdbx_seq_one_letter_code
_entity_poly.pdbx_strand_id
1 'polypeptide(L)'
;MKRNASITLTAIALVLSQVVAIPSSHAAAKGYRYWGYFQAAPQAKVWTAAMTGPTVDIKDGAVEGWSFVFSNDDIPSVAPSVAPSF
;
A
#
# COMPACT_ATOMS: atom_id res chain seq x y z
N MET A 1 3.16 46.88 -25.62
CA MET A 1 4.17 45.80 -25.59
C MET A 1 4.66 45.46 -24.19
N LYS A 2 5.16 46.41 -23.38
CA LYS A 2 5.70 46.16 -22.02
C LYS A 2 4.70 45.53 -21.03
N ARG A 3 3.44 45.99 -21.01
CA ARG A 3 2.37 45.45 -20.14
C ARG A 3 2.05 43.97 -20.41
N ASN A 4 2.05 43.58 -21.68
CA ASN A 4 1.77 42.20 -22.09
C ASN A 4 2.96 41.29 -21.71
N ALA A 5 4.19 41.78 -21.88
CA ALA A 5 5.39 41.08 -21.46
C ALA A 5 5.41 40.83 -19.93
N SER A 6 5.00 41.81 -19.11
CA SER A 6 4.88 41.64 -17.66
C SER A 6 3.83 40.60 -17.27
N ILE A 7 2.65 40.60 -17.92
CA ILE A 7 1.60 39.60 -17.67
C ILE A 7 2.08 38.20 -18.02
N THR A 8 2.75 38.03 -19.16
CA THR A 8 3.33 36.75 -19.57
C THR A 8 4.39 36.27 -18.58
N LEU A 9 5.25 37.18 -18.08
CA LEU A 9 6.27 36.83 -17.10
C LEU A 9 5.65 36.35 -15.77
N THR A 10 4.63 37.06 -15.28
CA THR A 10 3.92 36.68 -14.04
C THR A 10 3.19 35.35 -14.21
N ALA A 11 2.55 35.10 -15.36
CA ALA A 11 1.90 33.83 -15.63
C ALA A 11 2.90 32.66 -15.67
N ILE A 12 4.06 32.85 -16.29
CA ILE A 12 5.14 31.84 -16.31
C ILE A 12 5.67 31.59 -14.90
N ALA A 13 5.92 32.64 -14.11
CA ALA A 13 6.37 32.51 -12.73
C ALA A 13 5.34 31.76 -11.87
N LEU A 14 4.05 32.02 -12.06
CA LEU A 14 2.98 31.33 -11.36
C LEU A 14 2.93 29.84 -11.71
N VAL A 15 3.07 29.48 -12.99
CA VAL A 15 3.12 28.07 -13.43
C VAL A 15 4.38 27.38 -12.90
N LEU A 16 5.55 28.02 -12.97
CA LEU A 16 6.81 27.46 -12.47
C LEU A 16 6.82 27.28 -10.95
N SER A 17 6.12 28.15 -10.21
CA SER A 17 6.00 28.02 -8.75
C SER A 17 5.31 26.72 -8.33
N GLN A 18 4.44 26.16 -9.17
CA GLN A 18 3.76 24.88 -8.90
C GLN A 18 4.73 23.69 -8.99
N VAL A 19 5.82 23.79 -9.77
CA VAL A 19 6.78 22.68 -9.96
C VAL A 19 7.64 22.45 -8.72
N VAL A 20 7.91 23.50 -7.93
CA VAL A 20 8.72 23.41 -6.71
C VAL A 20 7.94 22.80 -5.54
N ALA A 21 6.61 22.84 -5.59
CA ALA A 21 5.74 22.39 -4.51
C ALA A 21 5.32 20.92 -4.59
N ILE A 22 5.69 20.18 -5.65
CA ILE A 22 5.31 18.77 -5.78
C ILE A 22 6.34 17.91 -5.03
N PRO A 23 5.98 17.27 -3.90
CA PRO A 23 6.88 16.30 -3.27
C PRO A 23 7.12 15.15 -4.24
N SER A 24 8.39 14.80 -4.46
CA SER A 24 8.73 13.64 -5.28
C SER A 24 8.21 12.35 -4.63
N SER A 25 7.41 11.58 -5.38
CA SER A 25 6.99 10.25 -4.96
C SER A 25 8.19 9.31 -5.02
N HIS A 26 8.69 8.89 -3.85
CA HIS A 26 9.79 7.94 -3.72
C HIS A 26 9.29 6.49 -3.58
N ALA A 27 8.05 6.19 -3.99
CA ALA A 27 7.42 4.88 -3.79
C ALA A 27 8.26 3.73 -4.35
N ALA A 28 8.84 3.90 -5.54
CA ALA A 28 9.69 2.88 -6.17
C ALA A 28 10.97 2.55 -5.38
N ALA A 29 11.52 3.52 -4.62
CA ALA A 29 12.76 3.34 -3.86
C ALA A 29 12.54 2.92 -2.41
N LYS A 30 11.35 3.20 -1.85
CA LYS A 30 11.02 2.89 -0.45
C LYS A 30 10.15 1.63 -0.27
N GLY A 31 9.65 1.08 -1.36
CA GLY A 31 8.74 -0.05 -1.35
C GLY A 31 7.28 0.33 -1.11
N TYR A 32 6.41 -0.65 -1.37
CA TYR A 32 4.98 -0.54 -1.18
C TYR A 32 4.55 -1.15 0.16
N ARG A 33 3.35 -0.74 0.59
CA ARG A 33 2.69 -1.22 1.80
C ARG A 33 1.72 -2.31 1.40
N TYR A 34 1.87 -3.49 1.96
CA TYR A 34 1.03 -4.63 1.65
C TYR A 34 0.34 -5.17 2.90
N TRP A 35 -0.86 -5.67 2.69
CA TRP A 35 -1.57 -6.51 3.65
C TRP A 35 -1.55 -7.94 3.13
N GLY A 36 -0.80 -8.81 3.81
CA GLY A 36 -0.86 -10.25 3.58
C GLY A 36 -2.11 -10.83 4.22
N TYR A 37 -2.83 -11.66 3.47
CA TYR A 37 -4.06 -12.30 3.90
C TYR A 37 -3.81 -13.80 4.15
N PHE A 38 -4.23 -14.26 5.33
CA PHE A 38 -3.98 -15.61 5.83
C PHE A 38 -5.26 -16.21 6.38
N GLN A 39 -5.33 -17.54 6.34
CA GLN A 39 -6.42 -18.29 6.95
C GLN A 39 -5.84 -19.45 7.76
N ALA A 40 -6.55 -19.82 8.82
CA ALA A 40 -6.28 -21.02 9.59
C ALA A 40 -7.56 -21.86 9.69
N ALA A 41 -7.44 -23.15 9.40
CA ALA A 41 -8.53 -24.11 9.60
C ALA A 41 -8.86 -24.24 11.09
N PRO A 42 -10.07 -24.73 11.48
CA PRO A 42 -10.44 -24.91 12.87
C PRO A 42 -9.36 -25.63 13.69
N GLN A 43 -8.98 -25.06 14.84
CA GLN A 43 -7.97 -25.60 15.77
C GLN A 43 -6.53 -25.70 15.19
N ALA A 44 -6.27 -25.13 14.01
CA ALA A 44 -4.93 -25.10 13.44
C ALA A 44 -3.99 -24.17 14.23
N LYS A 45 -2.72 -24.56 14.35
CA LYS A 45 -1.71 -23.78 15.10
C LYS A 45 -0.86 -22.88 14.23
N VAL A 46 -1.05 -22.92 12.91
CA VAL A 46 -0.22 -22.23 11.92
C VAL A 46 -1.11 -21.51 10.91
N TRP A 47 -0.60 -20.39 10.41
CA TRP A 47 -1.22 -19.62 9.35
C TRP A 47 -0.87 -20.20 7.98
N THR A 48 -1.84 -20.19 7.07
CA THR A 48 -1.65 -20.48 5.65
C THR A 48 -1.96 -19.22 4.85
N ALA A 49 -1.05 -18.82 3.95
CA ALA A 49 -1.33 -17.72 3.04
C ALA A 49 -2.54 -18.06 2.17
N ALA A 50 -3.52 -17.16 2.11
CA ALA A 50 -4.73 -17.40 1.35
C ALA A 50 -4.46 -17.24 -0.15
N MET A 51 -4.98 -18.19 -0.95
CA MET A 51 -4.90 -18.12 -2.42
C MET A 51 -6.07 -17.34 -3.04
N THR A 52 -6.98 -16.82 -2.20
CA THR A 52 -8.16 -16.03 -2.56
C THR A 52 -8.19 -14.75 -1.74
N GLY A 53 -8.94 -13.75 -2.19
CA GLY A 53 -9.21 -12.56 -1.37
C GLY A 53 -10.22 -12.82 -0.24
N PRO A 54 -10.42 -11.84 0.66
CA PRO A 54 -11.31 -11.94 1.82
C PRO A 54 -12.81 -11.87 1.48
N THR A 55 -13.16 -11.87 0.19
CA THR A 55 -14.55 -11.89 -0.27
C THR A 55 -15.10 -13.30 -0.44
N VAL A 56 -14.31 -14.32 -0.11
CA VAL A 56 -14.68 -15.73 -0.23
C VAL A 56 -15.10 -16.24 1.15
N ASP A 57 -16.21 -16.97 1.20
CA ASP A 57 -16.67 -17.62 2.42
C ASP A 57 -15.63 -18.62 2.94
N ILE A 58 -15.29 -18.49 4.21
CA ILE A 58 -14.41 -19.44 4.90
C ILE A 58 -15.24 -20.55 5.55
N LYS A 59 -14.60 -21.69 5.81
CA LYS A 59 -15.25 -22.81 6.52
C LYS A 59 -15.66 -22.39 7.93
N ASP A 60 -16.75 -22.97 8.43
CA ASP A 60 -17.16 -22.76 9.82
C ASP A 60 -16.02 -23.12 10.79
N GLY A 61 -15.83 -22.26 11.79
CA GLY A 61 -14.71 -22.33 12.75
C GLY A 61 -13.33 -22.02 12.18
N ALA A 62 -13.19 -21.62 10.91
CA ALA A 62 -11.93 -21.09 10.40
C ALA A 62 -11.77 -19.62 10.85
N VAL A 63 -10.52 -19.17 10.92
CA VAL A 63 -10.20 -17.79 11.31
C VAL A 63 -9.25 -17.15 10.31
N GLU A 64 -9.40 -15.85 10.16
CA GLU A 64 -8.61 -15.04 9.24
C GLU A 64 -7.51 -14.29 9.98
N GLY A 65 -6.41 -14.02 9.27
CA GLY A 65 -5.26 -13.30 9.77
C GLY A 65 -4.76 -12.27 8.76
N TRP A 66 -4.28 -11.15 9.27
CA TRP A 66 -3.74 -10.05 8.47
C TRP A 66 -2.37 -9.64 8.98
N SER A 67 -1.44 -9.43 8.05
CA SER A 67 -0.08 -8.99 8.37
C SER A 67 0.30 -7.81 7.50
N PHE A 68 0.78 -6.74 8.12
CA PHE A 68 1.17 -5.52 7.42
C PHE A 68 2.68 -5.49 7.21
N VAL A 69 3.10 -5.34 5.95
CA VAL A 69 4.51 -5.43 5.54
C VAL A 69 4.87 -4.32 4.56
N PHE A 70 6.16 -3.99 4.52
CA PHE A 70 6.75 -3.06 3.56
C PHE A 70 7.78 -3.83 2.72
N SER A 71 7.70 -3.74 1.39
CA SER A 71 8.73 -4.31 0.51
C SER A 71 8.81 -3.57 -0.82
N ASN A 72 10.02 -3.51 -1.37
CA ASN A 72 10.29 -2.97 -2.70
C ASN A 72 10.59 -4.05 -3.75
N ASP A 73 10.79 -5.30 -3.34
CA ASP A 73 11.29 -6.38 -4.21
C ASP A 73 10.21 -7.42 -4.54
N ASP A 74 9.21 -7.59 -3.66
CA ASP A 74 8.19 -8.63 -3.77
C ASP A 74 6.88 -8.22 -3.06
N ILE A 75 5.85 -9.07 -3.19
CA ILE A 75 4.66 -9.03 -2.34
C ILE A 75 4.95 -9.95 -1.15
N PRO A 76 5.38 -9.43 0.02
CA PRO A 76 5.85 -10.28 1.09
C PRO A 76 4.66 -10.97 1.74
N SER A 77 4.77 -12.27 1.92
CA SER A 77 3.85 -13.04 2.75
C SER A 77 4.57 -13.39 4.05
N VAL A 78 4.48 -12.50 5.04
CA VAL A 78 4.93 -12.80 6.40
C VAL A 78 3.69 -13.12 7.22
N ALA A 79 3.60 -14.35 7.73
CA ALA A 79 2.50 -14.77 8.58
C ALA A 79 2.38 -13.87 9.84
N PRO A 80 1.17 -13.67 10.38
CA PRO A 80 1.00 -12.99 11.66
C PRO A 80 1.84 -13.64 12.77
N SER A 81 2.43 -12.81 13.63
CA SER A 81 3.32 -13.26 14.70
C SER A 81 2.58 -13.96 15.85
N VAL A 82 1.31 -13.67 16.02
CA VAL A 82 0.42 -14.34 16.99
C VAL A 82 -0.19 -15.58 16.35
N ALA A 83 -0.32 -16.66 17.11
CA ALA A 83 -0.98 -17.87 16.64
C ALA A 83 -2.48 -17.61 16.35
N PRO A 84 -3.11 -18.41 15.47
CA PRO A 84 -4.57 -18.36 15.28
C PRO A 84 -5.32 -18.56 16.61
N SER A 85 -6.39 -17.81 16.82
CA SER A 85 -7.27 -17.89 17.99
C SER A 85 -8.69 -18.20 17.55
N PHE A 86 -9.31 -19.24 18.13
CA PHE A 86 -10.64 -19.76 17.79
C PHE A 86 -11.63 -19.56 18.94
#